data_AF-A0A2M8Q7S8-F1
#
_entry.id   AF-A0A2M8Q7S8-F1
#
_cell.length_a   1.000
_cell.length_b   1.000
_cell.length_c   1.000
_cell.angle_alpha   90.00
_cell.angle_beta   90.00
_cell.angle_gamma   90.00
#
_symmetry.space_group_name_H-M   'P 1'
#
loop_
_entity.id
_entity.type
_entity.pdbx_description
1 polymer ?
#
loop_
_entity_poly.entity_id
_entity_poly.type
_entity_poly.pdbx_seq_one_letter_code
_entity_poly.pdbx_strand_id
1 'polypeptide(L)'
;YRAATHNKGIMNGIDAVVIATGNDWRAVEAGAHAYAARDGRYTALATWRANEAGDLVGRIELPLAVGIVGGATRVHPTAQLALKLLGVQTARELAEIIACVGLAQNFAAIRALAMEGIQQGHMTLHARQIAIAAGASGEDIERIAAQLIAERNVRLERAKALVRRDPSPL
;
A
#
# COMPACT_ATOMS: atom_id res chain seq x y z
N TYR A 1 -4.08 1.74 -15.19
CA TYR A 1 -3.96 0.67 -14.18
C TYR A 1 -2.96 0.98 -13.08
N ARG A 2 -1.64 1.09 -13.32
CA ARG A 2 -0.64 1.27 -12.25
C ARG A 2 -0.85 2.52 -11.37
N ALA A 3 -1.25 3.65 -11.96
CA ALA A 3 -1.50 4.88 -11.21
C ALA A 3 -2.56 4.70 -10.10
N ALA A 4 -3.58 3.87 -10.32
CA ALA A 4 -4.60 3.62 -9.30
C ALA A 4 -3.99 2.95 -8.07
N THR A 5 -3.21 1.88 -8.25
CA THR A 5 -2.53 1.18 -7.15
C THR A 5 -1.45 2.05 -6.49
N HIS A 6 -0.76 2.89 -7.28
CA HIS A 6 0.22 3.84 -6.77
C HIS A 6 -0.43 4.88 -5.84
N ASN A 7 -1.52 5.51 -6.29
CA ASN A 7 -2.23 6.50 -5.50
C ASN A 7 -2.92 5.86 -4.29
N LYS A 8 -3.50 4.66 -4.42
CA LYS A 8 -4.03 3.89 -3.29
C LYS A 8 -2.97 3.71 -2.18
N GLY A 9 -1.73 3.42 -2.57
CA GLY A 9 -0.61 3.32 -1.62
C GLY A 9 -0.32 4.61 -0.87
N ILE A 10 -0.45 5.76 -1.53
CA ILE A 10 -0.36 7.10 -0.88
C ILE A 10 -1.52 7.27 0.12
N MET A 11 -2.75 6.99 -0.33
CA MET A 11 -3.96 7.22 0.45
C MET A 11 -4.02 6.35 1.71
N ASN A 12 -3.43 5.14 1.70
CA ASN A 12 -3.26 4.34 2.91
C ASN A 12 -2.62 5.11 4.09
N GLY A 13 -1.65 5.98 3.80
CA GLY A 13 -0.98 6.78 4.83
C GLY A 13 -1.74 8.06 5.15
N ILE A 14 -2.24 8.73 4.12
CA ILE A 14 -3.01 9.98 4.25
C ILE A 14 -4.28 9.74 5.08
N ASP A 15 -5.09 8.76 4.70
CA ASP A 15 -6.37 8.48 5.36
C ASP A 15 -6.18 8.11 6.83
N ALA A 16 -5.08 7.40 7.17
CA ALA A 16 -4.77 7.06 8.55
C ALA A 16 -4.60 8.32 9.42
N VAL A 17 -3.88 9.33 8.93
CA VAL A 17 -3.68 10.61 9.64
C VAL A 17 -4.97 11.43 9.65
N VAL A 18 -5.68 11.47 8.52
CA VAL A 18 -6.96 12.20 8.38
C VAL A 18 -8.00 11.65 9.37
N ILE A 19 -8.15 10.33 9.46
CA ILE A 19 -9.03 9.67 10.42
C ILE A 19 -8.58 9.94 11.86
N ALA A 20 -7.29 9.76 12.16
CA ALA A 20 -6.75 9.96 13.50
C ALA A 20 -6.94 11.39 14.02
N THR A 21 -6.92 12.37 13.12
CA THR A 21 -7.14 13.80 13.45
C THR A 21 -8.58 14.24 13.34
N GLY A 22 -9.53 13.33 13.05
CA GLY A 22 -10.97 13.63 13.01
C GLY A 22 -11.41 14.45 11.79
N ASN A 23 -10.67 14.37 10.68
CA ASN A 23 -10.98 15.02 9.42
C ASN A 23 -11.76 14.09 8.46
N ASP A 24 -12.38 14.67 7.44
CA ASP A 24 -13.17 13.92 6.45
C ASP A 24 -12.25 13.31 5.36
N TRP A 25 -12.00 12.00 5.45
CA TRP A 25 -11.18 11.30 4.46
C TRP A 25 -11.84 11.21 3.08
N ARG A 26 -13.17 11.26 2.98
CA ARG A 26 -13.86 11.19 1.67
C ARG A 26 -13.63 12.48 0.89
N ALA A 27 -13.62 13.63 1.56
CA ALA A 27 -13.31 14.92 0.94
C ALA A 27 -11.85 14.96 0.44
N VAL A 28 -10.91 14.44 1.23
CA VAL A 28 -9.50 14.34 0.86
C VAL A 28 -9.31 13.37 -0.33
N GLU A 29 -9.89 12.17 -0.27
CA GLU A 29 -9.84 11.17 -1.35
C GLU A 29 -10.41 11.72 -2.67
N ALA A 30 -11.59 12.34 -2.63
CA ALA A 30 -12.21 12.92 -3.81
C ALA A 30 -11.32 14.01 -4.44
N GLY A 31 -10.76 14.91 -3.62
CA GLY A 31 -9.86 15.97 -4.08
C GLY A 31 -8.56 15.41 -4.68
N ALA A 32 -7.93 14.45 -3.99
CA ALA A 32 -6.69 13.82 -4.45
C ALA A 32 -6.89 13.07 -5.78
N HIS A 33 -7.92 12.22 -5.87
CA HIS A 33 -8.18 11.44 -7.07
C HIS A 33 -8.67 12.27 -8.26
N ALA A 34 -9.44 13.34 -8.02
CA ALA A 34 -9.79 14.30 -9.08
C ALA A 34 -8.55 15.04 -9.58
N TYR A 35 -7.69 15.51 -8.67
CA TYR A 35 -6.45 16.21 -9.02
C TYR A 35 -5.46 15.34 -9.78
N ALA A 36 -5.45 14.03 -9.51
CA ALA A 36 -4.67 13.05 -10.26
C ALA A 36 -5.07 12.93 -11.74
N ALA A 37 -6.27 13.42 -12.12
CA ALA A 37 -6.78 13.38 -13.49
C ALA A 37 -6.92 14.77 -14.14
N ARG A 38 -6.37 15.83 -13.51
CA ARG A 38 -6.56 17.23 -13.94
C ARG A 38 -6.12 17.53 -15.38
N ASP A 39 -5.16 16.77 -15.91
CA ASP A 39 -4.61 16.96 -17.26
C ASP A 39 -5.25 16.00 -18.29
N GLY A 40 -6.48 15.52 -18.02
CA GLY A 40 -7.24 14.65 -18.92
C GLY A 40 -6.86 13.16 -18.86
N ARG A 41 -5.82 12.80 -18.10
CA ARG A 41 -5.44 11.40 -17.84
C ARG A 41 -5.10 11.20 -16.37
N TYR A 42 -5.70 10.18 -15.77
CA TYR A 42 -5.39 9.76 -14.40
C TYR A 42 -3.93 9.28 -14.28
N THR A 43 -3.13 9.98 -13.48
CA THR A 43 -1.69 9.76 -13.29
C THR A 43 -1.29 9.65 -11.81
N ALA A 44 -0.01 9.42 -11.53
CA ALA A 44 0.52 9.34 -10.17
C ALA A 44 0.53 10.72 -9.49
N LEU A 45 0.18 10.77 -8.20
CA LEU A 45 0.23 11.98 -7.37
C LEU A 45 1.65 12.33 -6.89
N ALA A 46 2.53 11.34 -6.82
CA ALA A 46 3.93 11.51 -6.45
C ALA A 46 4.87 11.26 -7.62
N THR A 47 5.97 11.99 -7.65
CA THR A 47 7.06 11.83 -8.62
C THR A 47 8.36 11.51 -7.90
N TRP A 48 9.17 10.65 -8.51
CA TRP A 48 10.48 10.24 -8.00
C TRP A 48 11.50 10.38 -9.12
N ARG A 49 12.63 11.04 -8.84
CA ARG A 49 13.72 11.28 -9.81
C ARG A 49 15.06 11.26 -9.12
N ALA A 50 16.12 10.92 -9.83
CA ALA A 50 17.48 11.19 -9.36
C ALA A 50 17.80 12.67 -9.59
N ASN A 51 18.44 13.34 -8.62
CA ASN A 51 19.04 14.67 -8.83
C ASN A 51 20.42 14.53 -9.50
N GLU A 52 21.09 15.67 -9.74
CA GLU A 52 22.43 15.72 -10.34
C GLU A 52 23.52 15.00 -9.52
N ALA A 53 23.34 14.92 -8.19
CA ALA A 53 24.23 14.22 -7.28
C ALA A 53 23.96 12.70 -7.21
N GLY A 54 22.88 12.22 -7.84
CA GLY A 54 22.46 10.83 -7.81
C GLY A 54 21.51 10.47 -6.64
N ASP A 55 21.09 11.44 -5.83
CA ASP A 55 20.13 11.20 -4.75
C ASP A 55 18.72 11.01 -5.29
N LEU A 56 17.96 10.10 -4.67
CA LEU A 56 16.56 9.91 -4.97
C LEU A 56 15.70 11.02 -4.34
N VAL A 57 15.05 11.83 -5.17
CA VAL A 57 14.19 12.94 -4.77
C VAL A 57 12.72 12.61 -5.04
N GLY A 58 11.90 12.67 -3.99
CA GLY A 58 10.45 12.51 -4.03
C GLY A 58 9.72 13.84 -3.94
N ARG A 59 8.69 14.04 -4.76
CA ARG A 59 7.77 15.20 -4.68
C ARG A 59 6.33 14.73 -4.75
N ILE A 60 5.47 15.29 -3.91
CA ILE A 60 4.02 15.08 -3.95
C ILE A 60 3.32 16.44 -3.97
N GLU A 61 2.20 16.52 -4.69
CA GLU A 61 1.33 17.69 -4.71
C GLU A 61 -0.11 17.22 -4.88
N LEU A 62 -0.99 17.63 -3.97
CA LEU A 62 -2.40 17.27 -3.99
C LEU A 62 -3.24 18.24 -3.13
N PRO A 63 -4.55 18.38 -3.41
CA PRO A 63 -5.45 19.15 -2.57
C PRO A 63 -5.66 18.46 -1.22
N LEU A 64 -5.48 19.20 -0.14
CA LEU A 64 -5.72 18.73 1.23
C LEU A 64 -6.63 19.71 1.97
N ALA A 65 -7.94 19.47 1.90
CA ALA A 65 -8.93 20.22 2.67
C ALA A 65 -9.07 19.62 4.07
N VAL A 66 -8.25 20.10 5.00
CA VAL A 66 -8.23 19.64 6.41
C VAL A 66 -8.38 20.82 7.38
N GLY A 67 -8.80 20.53 8.60
CA GLY A 67 -8.96 21.50 9.67
C GLY A 67 -8.37 21.03 10.99
N ILE A 68 -8.02 22.00 11.83
CA ILE A 68 -7.63 21.80 13.23
C ILE A 68 -8.67 22.35 14.21
N VAL A 69 -9.76 22.95 13.69
CA VAL A 69 -10.90 23.49 14.44
C VAL A 69 -12.20 23.08 13.77
N GLY A 70 -13.17 22.58 14.54
CA GLY A 70 -14.53 22.29 14.08
C GLY A 70 -14.78 20.84 13.66
N GLY A 71 -16.05 20.45 13.54
CA GLY A 71 -16.44 19.07 13.24
C GLY A 71 -15.98 18.05 14.32
N ALA A 72 -15.66 16.82 13.89
CA ALA A 72 -15.21 15.76 14.79
C ALA A 72 -13.89 16.09 15.52
N THR A 73 -13.04 16.95 14.95
CA THR A 73 -11.77 17.40 15.56
C THR A 73 -11.95 18.03 16.94
N ARG A 74 -13.12 18.65 17.21
CA ARG A 74 -13.43 19.31 18.49
C ARG A 74 -14.19 18.42 19.47
N VAL A 75 -14.92 17.41 19.00
CA VAL A 75 -15.78 16.59 19.87
C VAL A 75 -15.20 15.23 20.19
N HIS A 76 -14.31 14.69 19.34
CA HIS A 76 -13.72 13.37 19.52
C HIS A 76 -12.44 13.46 20.35
N PRO A 77 -12.38 12.87 21.58
CA PRO A 77 -11.23 13.03 22.47
C PRO A 77 -9.91 12.53 21.86
N THR A 78 -9.94 11.41 21.13
CA THR A 78 -8.74 10.89 20.44
C THR A 78 -8.23 11.81 19.33
N ALA A 79 -9.13 12.50 18.62
CA ALA A 79 -8.73 13.44 17.57
C ALA A 79 -8.03 14.67 18.16
N GLN A 80 -8.56 15.19 19.27
CA GLN A 80 -7.91 16.26 20.03
C GLN A 80 -6.53 15.84 20.54
N LEU A 81 -6.40 14.61 21.07
CA LEU A 81 -5.13 14.07 21.52
C LEU A 81 -4.13 13.93 20.36
N ALA A 82 -4.57 13.44 19.19
CA ALA A 82 -3.72 13.32 18.01
C ALA A 82 -3.21 14.69 17.55
N LEU A 83 -4.07 15.71 17.47
CA LEU A 83 -3.67 17.08 17.13
C LEU A 83 -2.69 17.67 18.16
N LYS A 84 -2.92 17.41 19.45
CA LYS A 84 -2.01 17.84 20.53
C LYS A 84 -0.64 17.15 20.44
N LEU A 85 -0.60 15.86 20.10
CA LEU A 85 0.66 15.11 19.90
C LEU A 85 1.43 15.63 18.69
N LEU A 86 0.73 15.99 17.60
CA LEU A 86 1.35 16.57 16.40
C LEU A 86 1.87 17.98 16.65
N GLY A 87 1.29 18.72 17.60
CA GLY A 87 1.73 20.07 17.96
C GLY A 87 1.48 21.13 16.87
N VAL A 88 0.62 20.83 15.89
CA VAL A 88 0.29 21.73 14.78
C VAL A 88 -0.47 22.96 15.27
N GLN A 89 -0.07 24.13 14.78
CA GLN A 89 -0.68 25.42 15.08
C GLN A 89 -1.63 25.87 13.96
N THR A 90 -1.46 25.34 12.75
CA THR A 90 -2.28 25.70 11.60
C THR A 90 -2.76 24.47 10.82
N ALA A 91 -3.90 24.61 10.13
CA ALA A 91 -4.40 23.59 9.21
C ALA A 91 -3.42 23.32 8.05
N ARG A 92 -2.61 24.32 7.69
CA ARG A 92 -1.56 24.19 6.69
C ARG A 92 -0.45 23.25 7.15
N GLU A 93 0.04 23.39 8.37
CA GLU A 93 1.04 22.48 8.94
C GLU A 93 0.51 21.04 8.98
N LEU A 94 -0.76 20.85 9.37
CA LEU A 94 -1.39 19.53 9.32
C LEU A 94 -1.41 18.98 7.89
N ALA A 95 -1.78 19.79 6.90
CA ALA A 95 -1.77 19.39 5.49
C ALA A 95 -0.35 19.00 5.01
N GLU A 96 0.67 19.77 5.38
CA GLU A 96 2.06 19.48 5.03
C GLU A 96 2.53 18.15 5.65
N ILE A 97 2.20 17.88 6.91
CA ILE A 97 2.48 16.60 7.56
C ILE A 97 1.77 15.44 6.84
N ILE A 98 0.48 15.60 6.52
CA ILE A 98 -0.30 14.58 5.80
C ILE A 98 0.32 14.28 4.43
N ALA A 99 0.72 15.30 3.68
CA ALA A 99 1.40 15.13 2.40
C ALA A 99 2.73 14.37 2.55
N CYS A 100 3.54 14.73 3.56
CA CYS A 100 4.79 14.03 3.89
C CYS A 100 4.55 12.55 4.23
N VAL A 101 3.53 12.24 5.03
CA VAL A 101 3.15 10.84 5.34
C VAL A 101 2.73 10.10 4.08
N GLY A 102 1.95 10.72 3.21
CA GLY A 102 1.57 10.15 1.91
C GLY A 102 2.79 9.82 1.03
N LEU A 103 3.77 10.72 0.96
CA LEU A 103 5.02 10.50 0.22
C LEU A 103 5.88 9.39 0.87
N ALA A 104 5.97 9.35 2.20
CA ALA A 104 6.70 8.30 2.91
C ALA A 104 6.06 6.91 2.71
N GLN A 105 4.73 6.83 2.77
CA GLN A 105 3.99 5.60 2.50
C GLN A 105 4.18 5.13 1.06
N ASN A 106 4.21 6.07 0.10
CA ASN A 106 4.53 5.78 -1.28
C ASN A 106 5.96 5.23 -1.45
N PHE A 107 6.94 5.87 -0.80
CA PHE A 107 8.34 5.45 -0.82
C PHE A 107 8.49 4.02 -0.30
N ALA A 108 7.89 3.71 0.84
CA ALA A 108 7.92 2.37 1.42
C ALA A 108 7.32 1.34 0.45
N ALA A 109 6.19 1.65 -0.17
CA ALA A 109 5.54 0.76 -1.14
C ALA A 109 6.37 0.53 -2.40
N ILE A 110 6.94 1.58 -3.00
CA ILE A 110 7.78 1.42 -4.21
C ILE A 110 9.10 0.71 -3.88
N ARG A 111 9.72 1.00 -2.73
CA ARG A 111 10.93 0.33 -2.27
C ARG A 111 10.69 -1.16 -2.05
N ALA A 112 9.59 -1.50 -1.39
CA ALA A 112 9.20 -2.89 -1.17
C ALA A 112 8.96 -3.64 -2.49
N LEU A 113 8.33 -3.00 -3.48
CA LEU A 113 8.08 -3.60 -4.79
C LEU A 113 9.32 -3.70 -5.67
N ALA A 114 10.30 -2.82 -5.49
CA ALA A 114 11.57 -2.83 -6.22
C ALA A 114 12.57 -3.85 -5.65
N MET A 115 12.37 -4.34 -4.43
CA MET A 115 13.23 -5.34 -3.81
C MET A 115 12.80 -6.76 -4.19
N GLU A 116 13.74 -7.55 -4.72
CA GLU A 116 13.53 -8.94 -5.13
C GLU A 116 13.05 -9.85 -3.99
N GLY A 117 13.50 -9.59 -2.75
CA GLY A 117 13.19 -10.44 -1.60
C GLY A 117 11.71 -10.50 -1.22
N ILE A 118 10.95 -9.42 -1.43
CA ILE A 118 9.50 -9.39 -1.13
C ILE A 118 8.71 -10.10 -2.22
N GLN A 119 9.13 -9.98 -3.49
CA GLN A 119 8.54 -10.75 -4.59
C GLN A 119 8.73 -12.24 -4.38
N GLN A 120 9.93 -12.69 -3.97
CA GLN A 120 10.15 -14.10 -3.64
C GLN A 120 9.30 -14.56 -2.45
N GLY A 121 9.24 -13.79 -1.35
CA GLY A 121 8.41 -14.13 -0.19
C GLY A 121 6.92 -14.24 -0.50
N HIS A 122 6.37 -13.29 -1.27
CA HIS A 122 4.98 -13.34 -1.73
C HIS A 122 4.72 -14.51 -2.68
N MET A 123 5.67 -14.81 -3.59
CA MET A 123 5.55 -15.96 -4.49
C MET A 123 5.57 -17.28 -3.72
N THR A 124 6.38 -17.39 -2.67
CA THR A 124 6.39 -18.56 -1.78
C THR A 124 5.07 -18.71 -1.04
N LEU A 125 4.55 -17.63 -0.46
CA LEU A 125 3.24 -17.66 0.21
C LEU A 125 2.10 -18.00 -0.76
N HIS A 126 2.12 -17.42 -1.97
CA HIS A 126 1.13 -17.68 -3.00
C HIS A 126 1.19 -19.14 -3.48
N ALA A 127 2.38 -19.68 -3.70
CA ALA A 127 2.56 -21.08 -4.07
C ALA A 127 2.05 -22.04 -2.99
N ARG A 128 2.30 -21.74 -1.71
CA ARG A 128 1.74 -22.49 -0.57
C ARG A 128 0.22 -22.45 -0.55
N GLN A 129 -0.39 -21.29 -0.77
CA GLN A 129 -1.86 -21.17 -0.84
C GLN A 129 -2.45 -21.99 -2.00
N ILE A 130 -1.79 -21.99 -3.16
CA ILE A 130 -2.21 -22.79 -4.32
C ILE A 130 -2.04 -24.29 -4.05
N ALA A 131 -0.97 -24.71 -3.37
CA ALA A 131 -0.78 -26.11 -2.95
C ALA A 131 -1.87 -26.57 -1.98
N ILE A 132 -2.20 -25.76 -0.97
CA ILE A 132 -3.29 -26.02 -0.02
C ILE A 132 -4.63 -26.13 -0.75
N ALA A 133 -4.93 -25.18 -1.65
CA ALA A 133 -6.16 -25.20 -2.45
C ALA A 133 -6.26 -26.41 -3.40
N ALA A 134 -5.12 -26.99 -3.78
CA ALA A 134 -5.07 -28.23 -4.56
C ALA A 134 -5.24 -29.50 -3.73
N GLY A 135 -5.28 -29.39 -2.39
CA GLY A 135 -5.45 -30.51 -1.46
C GLY A 135 -4.16 -31.03 -0.82
N ALA A 136 -3.04 -30.30 -0.92
CA ALA A 136 -1.81 -30.66 -0.21
C ALA A 136 -1.96 -30.47 1.30
N SER A 137 -1.37 -31.36 2.10
CA SER A 137 -1.41 -31.31 3.57
C SER A 137 -0.02 -31.61 4.18
N GLY A 138 0.21 -31.18 5.41
CA GLY A 138 1.47 -31.45 6.13
C GLY A 138 2.71 -31.00 5.36
N GLU A 139 3.70 -31.90 5.24
CA GLU A 139 4.97 -31.64 4.57
C GLU A 139 4.85 -31.46 3.04
N ASP A 140 3.76 -31.96 2.43
CA ASP A 140 3.55 -31.82 0.99
C ASP A 140 3.30 -30.38 0.55
N ILE A 141 2.83 -29.51 1.44
CA ILE A 141 2.59 -28.10 1.14
C ILE A 141 3.89 -27.41 0.74
N GLU A 142 4.97 -27.59 1.51
CA GLU A 142 6.27 -26.97 1.21
C GLU A 142 6.90 -27.58 -0.03
N ARG A 143 6.85 -28.90 -0.15
CA ARG A 143 7.41 -29.63 -1.29
C ARG A 143 6.76 -29.21 -2.61
N ILE A 144 5.43 -29.19 -2.65
CA ILE A 144 4.67 -28.80 -3.84
C ILE A 144 4.85 -27.31 -4.13
N ALA A 145 4.83 -26.44 -3.11
CA ALA A 145 5.09 -25.02 -3.30
C ALA A 145 6.48 -24.77 -3.92
N ALA A 146 7.53 -25.43 -3.40
CA ALA A 146 8.88 -25.33 -3.93
C ALA A 146 8.96 -25.80 -5.39
N GLN A 147 8.31 -26.92 -5.72
CA GLN A 147 8.25 -27.45 -7.08
C GLN A 147 7.52 -26.48 -8.04
N LEU A 148 6.38 -25.89 -7.63
CA LEU A 148 5.65 -24.91 -8.45
C LEU A 148 6.48 -23.67 -8.74
N ILE A 149 7.28 -23.21 -7.77
CA ILE A 149 8.19 -22.06 -7.93
C ILE A 149 9.35 -22.41 -8.87
N ALA A 150 9.97 -23.57 -8.68
CA ALA A 150 11.06 -24.06 -9.52
C ALA A 150 10.63 -24.20 -10.99
N GLU A 151 9.40 -24.67 -11.23
CA GLU A 151 8.80 -24.79 -12.56
C GLU A 151 8.26 -23.46 -13.12
N ARG A 152 8.27 -22.37 -12.32
CA ARG A 152 7.62 -21.09 -12.64
C ARG A 152 6.15 -21.25 -13.08
N ASN A 153 5.45 -22.26 -12.55
CA ASN A 153 4.09 -22.62 -12.93
C ASN A 153 3.17 -22.71 -11.71
N VAL A 154 2.95 -21.57 -11.06
CA VAL A 154 2.09 -21.45 -9.88
C VAL A 154 0.62 -21.38 -10.32
N ARG A 155 0.08 -22.51 -10.77
CA ARG A 155 -1.33 -22.66 -11.19
C ARG A 155 -1.99 -23.81 -10.46
N LEU A 156 -3.27 -23.65 -10.14
CA LEU A 156 -4.06 -24.65 -9.42
C LEU A 156 -4.07 -26.01 -10.13
N GLU A 157 -4.20 -26.03 -11.45
CA GLU A 157 -4.19 -27.28 -12.23
C GLU A 157 -2.84 -28.02 -12.14
N ARG A 158 -1.72 -27.28 -12.14
CA ARG A 158 -0.40 -27.90 -11.95
C ARG A 158 -0.24 -28.44 -10.53
N ALA A 159 -0.69 -27.68 -9.53
CA ALA A 159 -0.67 -28.11 -8.15
C ALA A 159 -1.49 -29.39 -7.92
N LYS A 160 -2.70 -29.48 -8.50
CA LYS A 160 -3.53 -30.70 -8.46
C LYS A 160 -2.83 -31.90 -9.12
N ALA A 161 -2.11 -31.68 -10.21
CA ALA A 161 -1.33 -32.74 -10.87
C ALA A 161 -0.18 -33.24 -9.98
N LEU A 162 0.47 -32.35 -9.21
CA LEU A 162 1.51 -32.72 -8.25
C LEU A 162 0.94 -33.50 -7.06
N VAL A 163 -0.19 -33.07 -6.50
CA VAL A 163 -0.89 -33.78 -5.41
C VAL A 163 -1.30 -35.20 -5.83
N ARG A 164 -1.85 -35.38 -7.05
CA ARG A 164 -2.29 -36.70 -7.54
C ARG A 164 -1.16 -37.68 -7.82
N ARG A 165 0.05 -37.17 -8.11
CA ARG A 165 1.20 -37.99 -8.49
C ARG A 165 1.89 -38.61 -7.27
N ASP A 166 1.81 -37.95 -6.12
CA ASP A 166 2.35 -38.39 -4.84
C ASP A 166 1.27 -38.31 -3.76
N PRO A 167 0.31 -39.25 -3.70
CA PRO A 167 -0.50 -39.40 -2.51
C PRO A 167 0.43 -39.89 -1.38
N SER A 168 0.62 -39.06 -0.34
CA SER A 168 1.30 -39.48 0.89
C SER A 168 0.69 -40.81 1.36
N PRO A 169 1.50 -41.80 1.79
CA PRO A 169 0.94 -42.98 2.43
C PRO A 169 0.20 -42.52 3.69
N LEU A 170 -1.06 -42.94 3.81
CA LEU A 170 -1.89 -42.77 5.01
C LEU A 170 -1.26 -43.45 6.22
#